data_AF-A0A957ED35-F1
#
_entry.id   AF-A0A957ED35-F1
#
_cell.length_a   1.000
_cell.length_b   1.000
_cell.length_c   1.000
_cell.angle_alpha   90.00
_cell.angle_beta   90.00
_cell.angle_gamma   90.00
#
_symmetry.space_group_name_H-M   'P 1'
#
loop_
_entity.id
_entity.type
_entity.pdbx_description
1 polymer ?
#
loop_
_entity_poly.entity_id
_entity_poly.type
_entity_poly.pdbx_seq_one_letter_code
_entity_poly.pdbx_strand_id
1 'polypeptide(L)'
;MPENLQSHLRYPEDLFTIQAKQYLRYHMTDVRVFFNQEDVWQIPQEIFDGAQQLMEPYYVTMPLPGATESEYLLIQPFNPTSKDNMIAWMAVRNDPENYGELVVYELPKQELVFGPLQVESRIDQEPSISQQFSLWDQGGSNVIRGNLLVIPLNNSFLYVEPVYLKADTSALPELKRVIVATDTRIAMETSLDRALAALLLETPGEIAVEEGDNTAVPTTPAVPSAPLDASVEELIASANAHFEAAQAAQRSGDWATYGTELDALQSDLARLMELTGESE
;
A
#
# COMPACT_ATOMS: atom_id res chain seq x y z
N MET A 1 14.24 14.17 -34.06
CA MET A 1 13.14 14.69 -33.22
C MET A 1 13.70 15.86 -32.39
N PRO A 2 12.96 16.96 -32.17
CA PRO A 2 13.40 18.04 -31.28
C PRO A 2 13.76 17.51 -29.88
N GLU A 3 14.80 18.06 -29.25
CA GLU A 3 15.34 17.56 -27.97
C GLU A 3 14.30 17.58 -26.84
N ASN A 4 13.50 18.64 -26.75
CA ASN A 4 12.40 18.72 -25.77
C ASN A 4 11.31 17.66 -25.98
N LEU A 5 11.08 17.20 -27.22
CA LEU A 5 10.09 16.13 -27.45
C LEU A 5 10.64 14.75 -27.08
N GLN A 6 11.96 14.55 -27.12
CA GLN A 6 12.59 13.27 -26.76
C GLN A 6 12.41 12.97 -25.27
N SER A 7 12.45 13.98 -24.39
CA SER A 7 12.21 13.82 -22.94
C SER A 7 10.76 13.51 -22.57
N HIS A 8 9.83 13.57 -23.53
CA HIS A 8 8.41 13.30 -23.30
C HIS A 8 7.92 12.07 -24.07
N LEU A 9 8.83 11.31 -24.67
CA LEU A 9 8.48 10.08 -25.34
C LEU A 9 7.93 9.06 -24.35
N ARG A 10 6.86 8.40 -24.77
CA ARG A 10 6.25 7.29 -24.06
C ARG A 10 6.16 6.13 -25.02
N TYR A 11 6.62 4.99 -24.58
CA TYR A 11 6.51 3.75 -25.32
C TYR A 11 5.02 3.41 -25.48
N PRO A 12 4.52 3.16 -26.69
CA PRO A 12 3.09 2.96 -26.91
C PRO A 12 2.56 1.74 -26.17
N GLU A 13 1.48 1.93 -25.42
CA GLU A 13 0.84 0.89 -24.62
C GLU A 13 0.31 -0.26 -25.49
N ASP A 14 -0.27 0.04 -26.65
CA ASP A 14 -0.75 -0.99 -27.59
C ASP A 14 0.38 -1.91 -28.07
N LEU A 15 1.53 -1.31 -28.40
CA LEU A 15 2.70 -2.06 -28.85
C LEU A 15 3.24 -2.94 -27.73
N PHE A 16 3.36 -2.38 -26.53
CA PHE A 16 3.78 -3.11 -25.34
C PHE A 16 2.82 -4.27 -25.02
N THR A 17 1.52 -4.02 -25.08
CA THR A 17 0.47 -5.03 -24.84
C THR A 17 0.58 -6.20 -25.82
N ILE A 18 0.83 -5.93 -27.11
CA ILE A 18 1.05 -7.00 -28.11
C ILE A 18 2.30 -7.80 -27.78
N GLN A 19 3.40 -7.13 -27.41
CA GLN A 19 4.65 -7.79 -27.04
C GLN A 19 4.49 -8.65 -25.78
N ALA A 20 3.81 -8.12 -24.74
CA ALA A 20 3.50 -8.84 -23.52
C ALA A 20 2.65 -10.09 -23.80
N LYS A 21 1.58 -9.95 -24.60
CA LYS A 21 0.72 -11.08 -25.02
C LYS A 21 1.48 -12.17 -25.76
N GLN A 22 2.42 -11.79 -26.63
CA GLN A 22 3.29 -12.75 -27.30
C GLN A 22 4.24 -13.43 -26.30
N TYR A 23 4.79 -12.68 -25.36
CA TYR A 23 5.73 -13.20 -24.37
C TYR A 23 5.12 -14.27 -23.43
N LEU A 24 3.79 -14.24 -23.21
CA LEU A 24 3.07 -15.22 -22.39
C LEU A 24 3.36 -16.69 -22.75
N ARG A 25 3.70 -16.97 -24.01
CA ARG A 25 4.04 -18.33 -24.48
C ARG A 25 5.48 -18.44 -24.99
N TYR A 26 6.00 -17.39 -25.60
CA TYR A 26 7.27 -17.47 -26.33
C TYR A 26 8.51 -17.22 -25.47
N HIS A 27 8.34 -16.99 -24.17
CA HIS A 27 9.45 -17.03 -23.21
C HIS A 27 9.98 -18.46 -23.00
N MET A 28 9.14 -19.48 -23.22
CA MET A 28 9.53 -20.89 -23.15
C MET A 28 10.45 -21.24 -24.32
N THR A 29 11.73 -21.46 -24.02
CA THR A 29 12.76 -21.82 -25.04
C THR A 29 12.97 -23.32 -25.19
N ASP A 30 12.60 -24.13 -24.19
CA ASP A 30 12.65 -25.59 -24.29
C ASP A 30 11.48 -26.11 -25.12
N VAL A 31 11.79 -26.88 -26.17
CA VAL A 31 10.82 -27.38 -27.15
C VAL A 31 9.77 -28.30 -26.52
N ARG A 32 10.15 -29.10 -25.52
CA ARG A 32 9.22 -30.03 -24.84
C ARG A 32 8.28 -29.24 -23.94
N VAL A 33 8.80 -28.31 -23.16
CA VAL A 33 8.02 -27.41 -22.29
C VAL A 33 7.02 -26.60 -23.13
N PHE A 34 7.48 -26.04 -24.25
CA PHE A 34 6.65 -25.28 -25.18
C PHE A 34 5.55 -26.14 -25.82
N PHE A 35 5.90 -27.33 -26.31
CA PHE A 35 4.93 -28.25 -26.94
C PHE A 35 3.85 -28.71 -25.95
N ASN A 36 4.24 -28.98 -24.70
CA ASN A 36 3.34 -29.42 -23.64
C ASN A 36 2.60 -28.25 -22.95
N GLN A 37 2.96 -27.00 -23.24
CA GLN A 37 2.38 -25.80 -22.62
C GLN A 37 2.50 -25.81 -21.09
N GLU A 38 3.63 -26.28 -20.57
CA GLU A 38 3.82 -26.51 -19.14
C GLU A 38 3.99 -25.21 -18.32
N ASP A 39 4.47 -24.13 -18.93
CA ASP A 39 4.73 -22.84 -18.27
C ASP A 39 4.04 -21.68 -19.01
N VAL A 40 2.75 -21.84 -19.33
CA VAL A 40 1.97 -20.75 -19.95
C VAL A 40 1.60 -19.71 -18.90
N TRP A 41 1.92 -18.44 -19.21
CA TRP A 41 1.55 -17.30 -18.38
C TRP A 41 0.27 -16.65 -18.89
N GLN A 42 -0.33 -15.81 -18.05
CA GLN A 42 -1.45 -14.95 -18.42
C GLN A 42 -1.28 -13.56 -17.82
N ILE A 43 -2.04 -12.61 -18.37
CA ILE A 43 -2.23 -11.30 -17.76
C ILE A 43 -3.19 -11.49 -16.58
N PRO A 44 -2.84 -11.00 -15.37
CA PRO A 44 -3.71 -11.14 -14.21
C PRO A 44 -5.00 -10.35 -14.37
N GLN A 45 -6.00 -10.73 -13.59
CA GLN A 45 -7.24 -10.00 -13.49
C GLN A 45 -7.19 -9.04 -12.30
N GLU A 46 -7.88 -7.90 -12.41
CA GLU A 46 -8.06 -6.90 -11.36
C GLU A 46 -9.56 -6.57 -11.20
N ILE A 47 -9.93 -5.83 -10.15
CA ILE A 47 -11.28 -5.28 -9.98
C ILE A 47 -11.23 -3.79 -10.33
N PHE A 48 -11.89 -3.40 -11.42
CA PHE A 48 -12.01 -2.02 -11.84
C PHE A 48 -13.49 -1.64 -11.95
N ASP A 49 -13.87 -0.52 -11.32
CA ASP A 49 -15.26 -0.05 -11.29
C ASP A 49 -16.26 -1.16 -10.87
N GLY A 50 -15.84 -2.01 -9.91
CA GLY A 50 -16.63 -3.13 -9.39
C GLY A 50 -16.74 -4.35 -10.30
N ALA A 51 -16.06 -4.36 -11.45
CA ALA A 51 -16.04 -5.48 -12.38
C ALA A 51 -14.64 -6.10 -12.51
N GLN A 52 -14.60 -7.41 -12.70
CA GLN A 52 -13.36 -8.11 -12.97
C GLN A 52 -12.95 -7.90 -14.43
N GLN A 53 -11.72 -7.44 -14.66
CA GLN A 53 -11.14 -7.26 -15.99
C GLN A 53 -9.69 -7.72 -16.06
N LEU A 54 -9.13 -7.82 -17.26
CA LEU A 54 -7.68 -8.01 -17.43
C LEU A 54 -6.98 -6.71 -17.06
N MET A 55 -5.90 -6.83 -16.29
CA MET A 55 -5.08 -5.69 -15.90
C MET A 55 -4.40 -5.07 -17.13
N GLU A 56 -4.56 -3.76 -17.30
CA GLU A 56 -3.88 -2.98 -18.35
C GLU A 56 -2.47 -2.57 -17.91
N PRO A 57 -1.51 -2.41 -18.83
CA PRO A 57 -0.21 -1.85 -18.50
C PRO A 57 -0.32 -0.42 -17.96
N TYR A 58 0.50 -0.09 -16.96
CA TYR A 58 0.50 1.24 -16.36
C TYR A 58 1.90 1.85 -16.30
N TYR A 59 1.94 3.16 -16.38
CA TYR A 59 3.18 3.92 -16.27
C TYR A 59 3.52 4.21 -14.81
N VAL A 60 4.78 4.05 -14.45
CA VAL A 60 5.30 4.33 -13.10
C VAL A 60 6.73 4.86 -13.19
N THR A 61 7.09 5.75 -12.27
CA THR A 61 8.48 6.20 -12.11
C THR A 61 9.09 5.52 -10.90
N MET A 62 10.05 4.64 -11.12
CA MET A 62 10.74 3.89 -10.06
C MET A 62 12.10 3.38 -10.53
N PRO A 63 13.04 3.06 -9.63
CA PRO A 63 14.26 2.35 -10.02
C PRO A 63 13.93 0.90 -10.40
N LEU A 64 14.58 0.40 -11.45
CA LEU A 64 14.58 -1.03 -11.75
C LEU A 64 15.31 -1.81 -10.64
N PRO A 65 14.98 -3.09 -10.40
CA PRO A 65 15.72 -3.92 -9.45
C PRO A 65 17.22 -3.91 -9.74
N GLY A 66 18.02 -3.51 -8.75
CA GLY A 66 19.47 -3.37 -8.86
C GLY A 66 19.96 -2.00 -9.39
N ALA A 67 19.07 -1.13 -9.85
CA ALA A 67 19.38 0.24 -10.22
C ALA A 67 19.15 1.19 -9.04
N THR A 68 19.90 2.28 -9.01
CA THR A 68 19.74 3.37 -8.02
C THR A 68 18.99 4.57 -8.56
N GLU A 69 18.95 4.74 -9.87
CA GLU A 69 18.27 5.86 -10.53
C GLU A 69 16.84 5.46 -10.89
N SER A 70 15.90 6.38 -10.63
CA SER A 70 14.51 6.19 -11.03
C SER A 70 14.34 6.45 -12.52
N GLU A 71 13.61 5.57 -13.19
CA GLU A 71 13.29 5.70 -14.62
C GLU A 71 11.78 5.74 -14.83
N TYR A 72 11.33 6.33 -15.93
CA TYR A 72 9.94 6.25 -16.33
C TYR A 72 9.69 4.92 -17.08
N LEU A 73 8.85 4.07 -16.50
CA LEU A 73 8.62 2.70 -16.95
C LEU A 73 7.14 2.51 -17.32
N LEU A 74 6.87 1.61 -18.25
CA LEU A 74 5.54 1.03 -18.47
C LEU A 74 5.60 -0.45 -18.09
N ILE A 75 4.73 -0.90 -17.19
CA ILE A 75 4.84 -2.19 -16.50
C ILE A 75 3.61 -3.06 -16.73
N GLN A 76 3.82 -4.38 -16.84
CA GLN A 76 2.78 -5.41 -16.89
C GLN A 76 3.16 -6.61 -16.00
N PRO A 77 2.41 -6.89 -14.93
CA PRO A 77 2.52 -8.12 -14.15
C PRO A 77 2.02 -9.37 -14.89
N PHE A 78 2.49 -10.56 -14.47
CA PHE A 78 2.06 -11.87 -14.98
C PHE A 78 1.86 -12.90 -13.86
N ASN A 79 0.85 -13.76 -14.04
CA ASN A 79 0.58 -14.95 -13.23
C ASN A 79 0.54 -16.20 -14.15
N PRO A 80 0.75 -17.43 -13.62
CA PRO A 80 0.59 -18.64 -14.42
C PRO A 80 -0.90 -18.88 -14.70
N THR A 81 -1.23 -19.56 -15.80
CA THR A 81 -2.65 -19.87 -16.10
C THR A 81 -3.33 -20.75 -15.04
N SER A 82 -2.56 -21.46 -14.21
CA SER A 82 -3.07 -22.39 -13.20
C SER A 82 -3.26 -21.79 -11.79
N LYS A 83 -2.70 -20.60 -11.51
CA LYS A 83 -2.72 -20.00 -10.17
C LYS A 83 -2.73 -18.48 -10.26
N ASP A 84 -3.28 -17.84 -9.24
CA ASP A 84 -3.34 -16.38 -9.19
C ASP A 84 -2.12 -15.70 -8.56
N ASN A 85 -1.12 -16.46 -8.10
CA ASN A 85 0.13 -15.89 -7.59
C ASN A 85 0.93 -15.26 -8.73
N MET A 86 1.54 -14.10 -8.48
CA MET A 86 2.43 -13.47 -9.45
C MET A 86 3.72 -14.27 -9.60
N ILE A 87 4.22 -14.37 -10.83
CA ILE A 87 5.46 -15.11 -11.14
C ILE A 87 6.47 -14.27 -11.91
N ALA A 88 6.04 -13.18 -12.54
CA ALA A 88 6.91 -12.29 -13.27
C ALA A 88 6.23 -10.94 -13.48
N TRP A 89 7.03 -9.96 -13.89
CA TRP A 89 6.53 -8.72 -14.49
C TRP A 89 7.49 -8.28 -15.60
N MET A 90 6.93 -7.60 -16.59
CA MET A 90 7.67 -6.98 -17.70
C MET A 90 7.63 -5.48 -17.55
N ALA A 91 8.71 -4.81 -17.91
CA ALA A 91 8.73 -3.37 -18.08
C ALA A 91 9.40 -2.97 -19.40
N VAL A 92 8.98 -1.83 -19.93
CA VAL A 92 9.69 -1.11 -20.99
C VAL A 92 10.14 0.24 -20.48
N ARG A 93 11.40 0.59 -20.80
CA ARG A 93 12.04 1.83 -20.37
C ARG A 93 11.66 2.96 -21.32
N ASN A 94 11.27 4.13 -20.79
CA ASN A 94 10.85 5.29 -21.58
C ASN A 94 11.90 6.41 -21.62
N ASP A 95 12.94 6.32 -20.79
CA ASP A 95 13.98 7.35 -20.72
C ASP A 95 14.86 7.33 -21.97
N PRO A 96 15.31 8.48 -22.51
CA PRO A 96 15.92 8.56 -23.84
C PRO A 96 17.12 7.64 -24.09
N GLU A 97 17.94 7.38 -23.08
CA GLU A 97 19.12 6.52 -23.19
C GLU A 97 18.75 5.05 -23.42
N ASN A 98 17.60 4.62 -22.88
CA ASN A 98 17.17 3.22 -22.84
C ASN A 98 15.80 3.02 -23.49
N TYR A 99 15.34 4.00 -24.27
CA TYR A 99 13.98 4.04 -24.78
C TYR A 99 13.63 2.78 -25.60
N GLY A 100 12.58 2.08 -25.18
CA GLY A 100 12.07 0.89 -25.85
C GLY A 100 12.77 -0.41 -25.48
N GLU A 101 13.72 -0.38 -24.54
CA GLU A 101 14.30 -1.60 -23.98
C GLU A 101 13.29 -2.31 -23.09
N LEU A 102 13.03 -3.58 -23.43
CA LEU A 102 12.16 -4.48 -22.67
C LEU A 102 12.97 -5.29 -21.68
N VAL A 103 12.52 -5.33 -20.44
CA VAL A 103 13.09 -6.14 -19.37
C VAL A 103 11.99 -6.99 -18.73
N VAL A 104 12.31 -8.23 -18.42
CA VAL A 104 11.41 -9.16 -17.73
C VAL A 104 12.09 -9.64 -16.46
N TYR A 105 11.39 -9.50 -15.35
CA TYR A 105 11.84 -9.96 -14.04
C TYR A 105 10.99 -11.17 -13.64
N GLU A 106 11.63 -12.33 -13.60
CA GLU A 106 11.03 -13.55 -13.06
C GLU A 106 11.21 -13.59 -11.54
N LEU A 107 10.13 -13.89 -10.84
CA LEU A 107 10.11 -13.97 -9.38
C LEU A 107 10.62 -15.33 -8.92
N PRO A 108 11.26 -15.40 -7.74
CA PRO A 108 11.77 -16.67 -7.21
C PRO A 108 10.63 -17.68 -7.05
N LYS A 109 10.78 -18.89 -7.63
CA LYS A 109 9.78 -19.98 -7.52
C LYS A 109 9.52 -20.45 -6.08
N GLN A 110 10.36 -20.04 -5.14
CA GLN A 110 10.31 -20.42 -3.72
C GLN A 110 9.47 -19.45 -2.88
N GLU A 111 9.21 -18.24 -3.39
CA GLU A 111 8.45 -17.21 -2.69
C GLU A 111 7.05 -17.09 -3.29
N LEU A 112 6.04 -17.03 -2.41
CA LEU A 112 4.66 -16.82 -2.81
C LEU A 112 4.40 -15.32 -2.88
N VAL A 113 4.36 -14.79 -4.10
CA VAL A 113 3.99 -13.39 -4.33
C VAL A 113 2.53 -13.32 -4.72
N PHE A 114 1.72 -12.55 -3.98
CA PHE A 114 0.30 -12.41 -4.27
C PHE A 114 0.10 -11.73 -5.64
N GLY A 115 -0.80 -12.26 -6.47
CA GLY A 115 -1.19 -11.56 -7.69
C GLY A 115 -2.27 -10.51 -7.44
N PRO A 116 -2.53 -9.63 -8.41
CA PRO A 116 -3.56 -8.58 -8.33
C PRO A 116 -4.89 -9.07 -7.76
N LEU A 117 -5.53 -10.06 -8.39
CA LEU A 117 -6.82 -10.60 -7.95
C LEU A 117 -6.83 -11.13 -6.51
N GLN A 118 -5.70 -11.65 -6.02
CA GLN A 118 -5.61 -12.12 -4.64
C GLN A 118 -5.55 -10.96 -3.66
N VAL A 119 -4.84 -9.89 -4.01
CA VAL A 119 -4.81 -8.66 -3.22
C VAL A 119 -6.18 -8.00 -3.20
N GLU A 120 -6.84 -7.91 -4.35
CA GLU A 120 -8.24 -7.47 -4.48
C GLU A 120 -9.17 -8.22 -3.53
N SER A 121 -9.09 -9.56 -3.55
CA SER A 121 -9.91 -10.41 -2.68
C SER A 121 -9.63 -10.18 -1.19
N ARG A 122 -8.38 -9.84 -0.82
CA ARG A 122 -8.02 -9.53 0.56
C ARG A 122 -8.48 -8.14 0.98
N ILE A 123 -8.44 -7.16 0.08
CA ILE A 123 -9.01 -5.82 0.29
C ILE A 123 -10.51 -5.94 0.58
N ASP A 124 -11.23 -6.75 -0.20
CA ASP A 124 -12.66 -7.00 0.00
C ASP A 124 -12.97 -7.71 1.33
N GLN A 125 -12.02 -8.50 1.84
CA GLN A 125 -12.15 -9.22 3.12
C GLN A 125 -11.75 -8.37 4.33
N GLU A 126 -11.11 -7.22 4.13
CA GLU A 126 -10.71 -6.32 5.21
C GLU A 126 -11.96 -5.66 5.84
N PRO A 127 -12.27 -5.94 7.12
CA PRO A 127 -13.53 -5.48 7.73
C PRO A 127 -13.71 -3.96 7.71
N SER A 128 -12.62 -3.20 7.92
CA SER A 128 -12.66 -1.74 7.92
C SER A 128 -13.01 -1.16 6.54
N ILE A 129 -12.48 -1.76 5.47
CA ILE A 129 -12.72 -1.33 4.09
C ILE A 129 -14.12 -1.75 3.64
N SER A 130 -14.49 -3.01 3.82
CA SER A 130 -15.79 -3.54 3.39
C SER A 130 -16.98 -2.83 4.07
N GLN A 131 -16.87 -2.49 5.35
CA GLN A 131 -17.86 -1.68 6.07
C GLN A 131 -17.97 -0.28 5.45
N GLN A 132 -16.85 0.37 5.17
CA GLN A 132 -16.83 1.72 4.62
C GLN A 132 -17.42 1.77 3.20
N PHE A 133 -17.11 0.79 2.35
CA PHE A 133 -17.69 0.67 1.00
C PHE A 133 -19.19 0.47 1.07
N SER A 134 -19.65 -0.45 1.93
CA SER A 134 -21.07 -0.70 2.16
C SER A 134 -21.82 0.56 2.61
N LEU A 135 -21.21 1.43 3.41
CA LEU A 135 -21.81 2.68 3.84
C LEU A 135 -21.89 3.72 2.71
N TRP A 136 -20.85 3.80 1.87
CA TRP A 136 -20.85 4.74 0.75
C TRP A 136 -21.87 4.36 -0.34
N ASP A 137 -22.05 3.07 -0.59
CA ASP A 137 -23.01 2.58 -1.58
C ASP A 137 -24.49 2.70 -1.13
N GLN A 138 -24.76 3.03 0.15
CA GLN A 138 -26.13 3.21 0.66
C GLN A 138 -26.69 4.63 0.48
N GLY A 139 -25.83 5.63 0.27
CA GLY A 139 -26.19 7.05 0.38
C GLY A 139 -26.52 7.77 -0.92
N GLY A 140 -26.85 7.06 -2.00
CA GLY A 140 -26.99 7.66 -3.34
C GLY A 140 -25.64 8.10 -3.94
N SER A 141 -24.57 7.42 -3.53
CA SER A 141 -23.22 7.52 -4.08
C SER A 141 -22.77 6.10 -4.46
N ASN A 142 -21.88 6.01 -5.43
CA ASN A 142 -21.29 4.74 -5.84
C ASN A 142 -19.77 4.80 -5.62
N VAL A 143 -19.23 3.74 -5.04
CA VAL A 143 -17.79 3.51 -4.93
C VAL A 143 -17.25 3.09 -6.29
N ILE A 144 -16.20 3.78 -6.75
CA ILE A 144 -15.46 3.44 -7.95
C ILE A 144 -14.05 3.05 -7.51
N ARG A 145 -13.73 1.78 -7.72
CA ARG A 145 -12.39 1.23 -7.53
C ARG A 145 -11.53 1.53 -8.76
N GLY A 146 -10.41 2.19 -8.56
CA GLY A 146 -9.46 2.51 -9.62
C GLY A 146 -8.60 1.31 -10.01
N ASN A 147 -7.62 1.54 -10.88
CA ASN A 147 -6.67 0.52 -11.28
C ASN A 147 -5.72 0.15 -10.11
N LEU A 148 -5.42 -1.14 -9.97
CA LEU A 148 -4.47 -1.60 -8.97
C LEU A 148 -3.04 -1.43 -9.52
N LEU A 149 -2.19 -0.67 -8.84
CA LEU A 149 -0.79 -0.51 -9.20
C LEU A 149 0.05 -1.52 -8.42
N VAL A 150 0.74 -2.42 -9.13
CA VAL A 150 1.72 -3.33 -8.52
C VAL A 150 3.11 -2.73 -8.65
N ILE A 151 3.69 -2.28 -7.54
CA ILE A 151 4.98 -1.58 -7.51
C ILE A 151 6.03 -2.49 -6.87
N PRO A 152 6.99 -3.03 -7.66
CA PRO A 152 8.12 -3.77 -7.13
C PRO A 152 8.99 -2.89 -6.23
N LEU A 153 9.28 -3.34 -5.01
CA LEU A 153 10.17 -2.70 -4.05
C LEU A 153 11.21 -3.70 -3.57
N ASN A 154 12.39 -3.72 -4.19
CA ASN A 154 13.44 -4.71 -3.91
C ASN A 154 12.93 -6.17 -4.02
N ASN A 155 12.74 -6.84 -2.88
CA ASN A 155 12.25 -8.21 -2.77
C ASN A 155 10.77 -8.31 -2.36
N SER A 156 10.04 -7.20 -2.33
CA SER A 156 8.62 -7.16 -1.99
C SER A 156 7.82 -6.35 -3.01
N PHE A 157 6.50 -6.32 -2.82
CA PHE A 157 5.57 -5.60 -3.68
C PHE A 157 4.67 -4.73 -2.84
N LEU A 158 4.50 -3.49 -3.31
CA LEU A 158 3.53 -2.54 -2.80
C LEU A 158 2.38 -2.47 -3.79
N TYR A 159 1.17 -2.69 -3.31
CA TYR A 159 -0.05 -2.59 -4.09
C TYR A 159 -0.74 -1.29 -3.71
N VAL A 160 -1.11 -0.48 -4.69
CA VAL A 160 -1.75 0.82 -4.45
C VAL A 160 -3.01 0.93 -5.31
N GLU A 161 -4.15 1.21 -4.67
CA GLU A 161 -5.44 1.33 -5.35
C GLU A 161 -6.14 2.63 -4.91
N PRO A 162 -6.44 3.55 -5.85
CA PRO A 162 -7.23 4.72 -5.54
C PRO A 162 -8.73 4.38 -5.51
N VAL A 163 -9.45 4.92 -4.52
CA VAL A 163 -10.90 4.76 -4.38
C VAL A 163 -11.58 6.11 -4.56
N TYR A 164 -12.49 6.17 -5.52
CA TYR A 164 -13.27 7.35 -5.85
C TYR A 164 -14.72 7.19 -5.41
N LEU A 165 -15.37 8.30 -5.08
CA LEU A 165 -16.82 8.36 -4.91
C LEU A 165 -17.43 9.23 -6.00
N LYS A 166 -18.55 8.76 -6.53
CA LYS A 166 -19.39 9.48 -7.48
C LYS A 166 -20.81 9.54 -6.95
N ALA A 167 -21.37 10.75 -6.82
CA ALA A 167 -22.78 10.91 -6.44
C ALA A 167 -23.70 10.54 -7.62
N ASP A 168 -24.88 9.99 -7.35
CA ASP A 168 -25.84 9.66 -8.41
C ASP A 168 -26.30 10.88 -9.22
N THR A 169 -26.28 12.04 -8.58
CA THR A 169 -26.73 13.32 -9.16
C THR A 169 -25.60 14.12 -9.83
N SER A 170 -24.33 13.78 -9.57
CA SER A 170 -23.16 14.48 -10.09
C SER A 170 -22.16 13.50 -10.69
N ALA A 171 -21.85 13.68 -11.98
CA ALA A 171 -21.09 12.70 -12.74
C ALA A 171 -19.58 12.69 -12.47
N LEU A 172 -19.03 13.63 -11.67
CA LEU A 172 -17.59 13.75 -11.48
C LEU A 172 -17.11 12.88 -10.30
N PRO A 173 -16.27 11.86 -10.53
CA PRO A 173 -15.66 11.09 -9.45
C PRO A 173 -14.63 11.91 -8.67
N GLU A 174 -14.65 11.79 -7.35
CA GLU A 174 -13.67 12.43 -6.47
C GLU A 174 -12.86 11.37 -5.74
N LEU A 175 -11.54 11.53 -5.69
CA LEU A 175 -10.67 10.65 -4.89
C LEU A 175 -11.01 10.84 -3.41
N LYS A 176 -11.37 9.74 -2.73
CA LYS A 176 -11.71 9.77 -1.30
C LYS A 176 -10.75 8.98 -0.43
N ARG A 177 -10.19 7.89 -0.95
CA ARG A 177 -9.20 7.08 -0.24
C ARG A 177 -8.14 6.54 -1.18
N VAL A 178 -7.03 6.13 -0.59
CA VAL A 178 -5.99 5.32 -1.19
C VAL A 178 -5.82 4.08 -0.33
N ILE A 179 -5.97 2.92 -0.94
CA ILE A 179 -5.67 1.64 -0.34
C ILE A 179 -4.24 1.29 -0.68
N VAL A 180 -3.49 0.85 0.33
CA VAL A 180 -2.13 0.35 0.17
C VAL A 180 -2.04 -1.01 0.81
N ALA A 181 -1.46 -1.97 0.11
CA ALA A 181 -1.27 -3.32 0.61
C ALA A 181 0.14 -3.85 0.38
N THR A 182 0.52 -4.80 1.23
CA THR A 182 1.71 -5.65 1.13
C THR A 182 1.27 -7.11 1.21
N ASP A 183 2.22 -8.03 1.25
CA ASP A 183 1.97 -9.44 1.53
C ASP A 183 1.28 -9.69 2.88
N THR A 184 1.46 -8.82 3.87
CA THR A 184 1.00 -9.06 5.24
C THR A 184 -0.04 -8.06 5.71
N ARG A 185 -0.06 -6.83 5.18
CA ARG A 185 -0.88 -5.73 5.71
C ARG A 185 -1.66 -5.01 4.61
N ILE A 186 -2.78 -4.42 5.00
CA ILE A 186 -3.64 -3.58 4.16
C ILE A 186 -4.02 -2.35 5.00
N ALA A 187 -3.93 -1.17 4.41
CA ALA A 187 -4.36 0.08 5.02
C ALA A 187 -5.14 0.91 4.00
N MET A 188 -6.18 1.62 4.45
CA MET A 188 -6.98 2.51 3.63
C MET A 188 -7.07 3.88 4.29
N GLU A 189 -6.52 4.90 3.65
CA GLU A 189 -6.42 6.24 4.23
C GLU A 189 -6.79 7.34 3.23
N THR A 190 -6.90 8.56 3.74
CA THR A 190 -7.27 9.76 2.94
C THR A 190 -6.20 10.20 1.93
N SER A 191 -4.95 9.77 2.12
CA SER A 191 -3.83 10.07 1.20
C SER A 191 -2.86 8.89 1.16
N LEU A 192 -2.05 8.85 0.10
CA LEU A 192 -0.99 7.84 -0.04
C LEU A 192 -0.01 7.89 1.14
N ASP A 193 0.42 9.09 1.55
CA ASP A 193 1.37 9.26 2.66
C ASP A 193 0.83 8.69 3.97
N ARG A 194 -0.46 8.94 4.26
CA ARG A 194 -1.13 8.38 5.44
C ARG A 194 -1.29 6.87 5.35
N ALA A 195 -1.66 6.36 4.17
CA ALA A 195 -1.79 4.92 3.95
C ALA A 195 -0.46 4.19 4.14
N LEU A 196 0.64 4.76 3.64
CA LEU A 196 1.99 4.24 3.82
C LEU A 196 2.43 4.30 5.29
N ALA A 197 2.16 5.41 5.98
CA ALA A 197 2.46 5.51 7.41
C ALA A 197 1.68 4.46 8.22
N ALA A 198 0.39 4.28 7.95
CA ALA A 198 -0.45 3.27 8.60
C ALA A 198 0.01 1.84 8.29
N LEU A 199 0.57 1.58 7.10
CA LEU A 199 1.14 0.29 6.73
C LEU A 199 2.42 -0.03 7.53
N LEU A 200 3.24 0.99 7.79
CA LEU A 200 4.58 0.87 8.41
C LEU A 200 4.55 0.92 9.94
N LEU A 201 3.59 1.62 10.54
CA LEU A 201 3.47 1.77 12.00
C LEU A 201 2.73 0.55 12.58
N GLU A 202 3.34 -0.11 13.58
CA GLU A 202 2.66 -1.13 14.38
C GLU A 202 1.79 -0.46 15.47
N THR A 203 0.48 -0.71 15.43
CA THR A 203 -0.51 -0.56 16.54
C THR A 203 -1.01 0.87 16.93
N PRO A 204 -2.19 0.95 17.59
CA PRO A 204 -3.32 1.79 17.22
C PRO A 204 -3.23 3.24 17.69
N GLY A 205 -3.81 4.11 16.85
CA GLY A 205 -4.37 5.39 17.28
C GLY A 205 -3.34 6.42 17.70
N GLU A 206 -2.96 7.28 16.76
CA GLU A 206 -3.33 8.70 16.77
C GLU A 206 -2.30 9.48 15.94
N ILE A 207 -2.64 9.72 14.68
CA ILE A 207 -2.11 10.87 13.96
C ILE A 207 -3.27 11.86 13.85
N ALA A 208 -3.49 12.63 14.91
CA ALA A 208 -4.22 13.87 14.81
C ALA A 208 -3.32 14.86 14.05
N VAL A 209 -3.64 15.09 12.78
CA VAL A 209 -3.26 16.35 12.12
C VAL A 209 -4.52 17.21 12.14
N GLU A 210 -4.49 18.22 13.00
CA GLU A 210 -5.46 19.31 13.04
C GLU A 210 -5.54 20.02 11.68
N GLU A 211 -6.76 20.29 11.22
CA GLU A 211 -7.11 21.57 10.62
C GLU A 211 -8.64 21.72 10.52
N GLY A 212 -9.20 22.74 11.21
CA GLY A 212 -10.23 23.59 10.61
C GLY A 212 -11.71 23.36 10.92
N ASP A 213 -12.09 23.60 12.18
CA ASP A 213 -13.24 24.42 12.62
C ASP A 213 -14.72 24.08 12.25
N ASN A 214 -15.45 23.79 13.33
CA ASN A 214 -16.82 24.18 13.70
C ASN A 214 -18.07 23.28 13.49
N THR A 215 -18.52 22.79 14.65
CA THR A 215 -19.90 22.65 15.17
C THR A 215 -20.80 21.52 14.66
N ALA A 216 -20.91 20.46 15.47
CA ALA A 216 -22.03 20.20 16.39
C ALA A 216 -22.20 18.68 16.61
N VAL A 217 -21.98 18.24 17.85
CA VAL A 217 -22.20 16.87 18.32
C VAL A 217 -23.72 16.61 18.47
N PRO A 218 -24.20 15.38 18.22
CA PRO A 218 -24.87 14.70 19.33
C PRO A 218 -24.46 13.22 19.50
N THR A 219 -24.01 12.99 20.72
CA THR A 219 -23.97 11.83 21.63
C THR A 219 -24.67 10.53 21.20
N THR A 220 -24.00 9.39 21.49
CA THR A 220 -24.40 8.25 22.37
C THR A 220 -23.82 6.92 21.84
N PRO A 221 -23.55 5.84 22.62
CA PRO A 221 -23.29 5.67 24.07
C PRO A 221 -21.92 5.04 24.39
N ALA A 222 -21.48 5.21 25.65
CA ALA A 222 -20.37 4.51 26.27
C ALA A 222 -20.62 2.99 26.40
N VAL A 223 -19.59 2.20 26.08
CA VAL A 223 -19.45 0.78 26.46
C VAL A 223 -18.52 0.75 27.69
N PRO A 224 -18.82 -0.05 28.73
CA PRO A 224 -18.11 0.04 30.01
C PRO A 224 -16.71 -0.56 29.90
N SER A 225 -15.68 0.28 29.98
CA SER A 225 -14.31 -0.15 30.24
C SER A 225 -14.20 -0.56 31.71
N ALA A 226 -13.72 -1.77 31.96
CA ALA A 226 -13.34 -2.19 33.31
C ALA A 226 -12.32 -1.20 33.89
N PRO A 227 -12.36 -0.88 35.20
CA PRO A 227 -11.37 0.02 35.79
C PRO A 227 -10.01 -0.67 35.72
N LEU A 228 -9.04 0.00 35.09
CA LEU A 228 -7.63 -0.30 35.28
C LEU A 228 -7.27 0.03 36.73
N ASP A 229 -6.38 -0.75 37.34
CA ASP A 229 -5.88 -0.45 38.68
C ASP A 229 -5.28 0.97 38.70
N ALA A 230 -5.62 1.76 39.71
CA ALA A 230 -5.23 3.18 39.80
C ALA A 230 -3.70 3.38 39.71
N SER A 231 -2.90 2.37 40.07
CA SER A 231 -1.44 2.40 39.93
C SER A 231 -0.96 2.33 38.48
N VAL A 232 -1.69 1.65 37.59
CA VAL A 232 -1.36 1.54 36.15
C VAL A 232 -1.68 2.86 35.45
N GLU A 233 -2.82 3.48 35.78
CA GLU A 233 -3.20 4.78 35.23
C GLU A 233 -2.25 5.90 35.68
N GLU A 234 -1.82 5.89 36.95
CA GLU A 234 -0.80 6.82 37.46
C GLU A 234 0.57 6.64 36.78
N LEU A 235 1.00 5.40 36.52
CA LEU A 235 2.25 5.14 35.81
C LEU A 235 2.18 5.54 34.33
N ILE A 236 1.03 5.38 33.68
CA ILE A 236 0.83 5.85 32.29
C ILE A 236 0.88 7.39 32.24
N ALA A 237 0.23 8.07 33.20
CA ALA A 237 0.29 9.53 33.28
C ALA A 237 1.72 10.04 33.57
N SER A 238 2.45 9.37 34.46
CA SER A 238 3.85 9.69 34.78
C SER A 238 4.78 9.49 33.58
N ALA A 239 4.66 8.36 32.87
CA ALA A 239 5.42 8.08 31.66
C ALA A 239 5.18 9.14 30.57
N ASN A 240 3.93 9.52 30.34
CA ASN A 240 3.61 10.58 29.36
C ASN A 240 4.22 11.93 29.76
N ALA A 241 4.19 12.29 31.05
CA ALA A 241 4.80 13.53 31.53
C ALA A 241 6.33 13.55 31.34
N HIS A 242 7.02 12.44 31.64
CA HIS A 242 8.46 12.30 31.42
C HIS A 242 8.82 12.37 29.93
N PHE A 243 8.01 11.78 29.06
CA PHE A 243 8.22 11.83 27.62
C PHE A 243 8.04 13.25 27.05
N GLU A 244 7.03 13.99 27.49
CA GLU A 244 6.84 15.40 27.09
C GLU A 244 7.98 16.29 27.59
N ALA A 245 8.42 16.10 28.84
CA ALA A 245 9.54 16.83 29.43
C ALA A 245 10.86 16.55 28.67
N ALA A 246 11.10 15.29 28.29
CA ALA A 246 12.24 14.90 27.45
C ALA A 246 12.18 15.61 26.08
N GLN A 247 11.03 15.61 25.39
CA GLN A 247 10.90 16.32 24.11
C GLN A 247 11.14 17.83 24.23
N ALA A 248 10.67 18.45 25.32
CA ALA A 248 10.92 19.86 25.57
C ALA A 248 12.41 20.16 25.79
N ALA A 249 13.11 19.31 26.56
CA ALA A 249 14.55 19.39 26.80
C ALA A 249 15.37 19.17 25.53
N GLN A 250 14.93 18.26 24.65
CA GLN A 250 15.55 18.05 23.33
C GLN A 250 15.45 19.29 22.44
N ARG A 251 14.28 19.96 22.43
CA ARG A 251 14.06 21.19 21.65
C ARG A 251 14.87 22.38 22.17
N SER A 252 15.13 22.44 23.48
CA SER A 252 15.96 23.48 24.09
C SER A 252 17.47 23.17 24.05
N GLY A 253 17.85 21.96 23.58
CA GLY A 253 19.25 21.51 23.50
C GLY A 253 19.85 21.13 24.86
N ASP A 254 19.02 20.92 25.89
CA ASP A 254 19.44 20.50 27.23
C ASP A 254 19.50 18.97 27.33
N TRP A 255 20.63 18.42 26.90
CA TRP A 255 20.86 16.97 26.85
C TRP A 255 20.98 16.30 28.22
N ALA A 256 21.30 17.05 29.28
CA ALA A 256 21.41 16.50 30.62
C ALA A 256 20.01 16.22 31.21
N THR A 257 19.10 17.18 31.05
CA THR A 257 17.70 17.01 31.43
C THR A 257 17.02 15.95 30.56
N TYR A 258 17.30 15.93 29.26
CA TYR A 258 16.80 14.90 28.34
C TYR A 258 17.15 13.47 28.79
N GLY A 259 18.41 13.20 29.14
CA GLY A 259 18.82 11.86 29.59
C GLY A 259 18.13 11.45 30.88
N THR A 260 17.94 12.39 31.81
CA THR A 260 17.31 12.13 33.11
C THR A 260 15.82 11.79 32.97
N GLU A 261 15.10 12.51 32.10
CA GLU A 261 13.69 12.27 31.81
C GLU A 261 13.47 10.95 31.04
N LEU A 262 14.42 10.58 30.17
CA LEU A 262 14.38 9.30 29.45
C LEU A 262 14.59 8.09 30.39
N ASP A 263 15.51 8.20 31.35
CA ASP A 263 15.76 7.16 32.36
C ASP A 263 14.54 6.98 33.30
N ALA A 264 13.86 8.07 33.64
CA ALA A 264 12.63 8.06 34.42
C ALA A 264 11.47 7.40 33.66
N LEU A 265 11.29 7.76 32.39
CA LEU A 265 10.33 7.12 31.48
C LEU A 265 10.57 5.61 31.38
N GLN A 266 11.82 5.18 31.20
CA GLN A 266 12.16 3.76 31.10
C GLN A 266 11.85 3.01 32.40
N SER A 267 12.04 3.65 33.55
CA SER A 267 11.73 3.06 34.86
C SER A 267 10.22 2.88 35.07
N ASP A 268 9.40 3.83 34.61
CA ASP A 268 7.93 3.74 34.70
C ASP A 268 7.36 2.69 33.74
N LEU A 269 7.91 2.59 32.53
CA LEU A 269 7.55 1.54 31.56
C LEU A 269 7.92 0.14 32.07
N ALA A 270 9.08 -0.02 32.74
CA ALA A 270 9.48 -1.28 33.33
C ALA A 270 8.52 -1.72 34.45
N ARG A 271 8.05 -0.79 35.29
CA ARG A 271 7.05 -1.06 36.33
C ARG A 271 5.68 -1.39 35.75
N LEU A 272 5.28 -0.75 34.65
CA LEU A 272 4.05 -1.08 33.93
C LEU A 272 4.09 -2.51 33.36
N MET A 273 5.23 -2.93 32.82
CA MET A 273 5.42 -4.29 32.32
C MET A 273 5.38 -5.33 33.45
N GLU A 274 5.92 -5.01 34.63
CA GLU A 274 5.88 -5.91 35.80
C GLU A 274 4.44 -6.07 36.33
N LEU A 275 3.70 -4.97 36.44
CA LEU A 275 2.31 -4.97 36.92
C LEU A 275 1.31 -5.61 35.95
N THR A 276 1.55 -5.51 34.64
CA THR A 276 0.70 -6.11 33.60
C THR A 276 1.10 -7.55 33.25
N GLY A 277 2.26 -8.01 33.74
CA GLY A 277 2.81 -9.35 33.51
C GLY A 277 2.50 -10.42 34.58
N GLU A 278 2.06 -10.04 35.79
CA GLU A 278 1.72 -11.00 36.87
C GLU A 278 0.26 -11.50 36.86
N SER A 279 -0.53 -11.16 35.85
CA SER A 279 -1.92 -11.64 35.72
C SER A 279 -1.99 -12.95 34.91
N GLU A 280 -1.47 -14.05 35.47
CA GLU A 280 -1.82 -15.43 35.05
C GLU A 280 -3.05 -15.96 35.80
#